data_AF-A0A1N6V536-F1
#
_entry.id   AF-A0A1N6V536-F1
#
_cell.length_a   1.000
_cell.length_b   1.000
_cell.length_c   1.000
_cell.angle_alpha   90.00
_cell.angle_beta   90.00
_cell.angle_gamma   90.00
#
_symmetry.space_group_name_H-M   'P 1'
#
loop_
_entity.id
_entity.type
_entity.pdbx_description
1 polymer ?
#
loop_
_entity_poly.entity_id
_entity_poly.type
_entity_poly.pdbx_seq_one_letter_code
_entity_poly.pdbx_strand_id
1 'polypeptide(L)'
;MPFSIRPAFAALLVASLSAGCKEPPPEPTEAAVALQKAAPEDVFQGMLNGQPVHLVVHDCAVYRIVSMQGTQVQWEQVLAPKPYYPGNILTSCQRQSLAAEAQGVTAELGRMAFGAGGCCATGGTYRSKDGLTWTQTR
;
A
#
# COMPACT_ATOMS: atom_id res chain seq x y z
N MET A 1 25.07 63.03 -47.18
CA MET A 1 25.34 61.67 -47.73
C MET A 1 24.84 60.66 -46.70
N PRO A 2 24.29 59.49 -47.09
CA PRO A 2 23.12 59.29 -47.93
C PRO A 2 22.05 58.41 -47.25
N PHE A 3 20.84 58.45 -47.80
CA PHE A 3 19.82 57.41 -47.66
C PHE A 3 20.40 56.04 -48.00
N SER A 4 20.05 55.01 -47.24
CA SER A 4 20.19 53.62 -47.69
C SER A 4 18.95 52.81 -47.36
N ILE A 5 18.32 52.34 -48.44
CA ILE A 5 17.12 51.53 -48.51
C ILE A 5 17.55 50.06 -48.62
N ARG A 6 17.06 49.22 -47.69
CA ARG A 6 16.67 47.78 -47.75
C ARG A 6 17.36 46.83 -48.77
N PRO A 7 17.67 45.57 -48.37
CA PRO A 7 16.66 44.53 -48.51
C PRO A 7 16.65 43.42 -47.44
N ALA A 8 15.55 42.69 -47.45
CA ALA A 8 15.22 41.52 -46.64
C ALA A 8 16.20 40.35 -46.83
N PHE A 9 16.57 39.70 -45.74
CA PHE A 9 16.98 38.30 -45.75
C PHE A 9 16.24 37.57 -44.63
N ALA A 10 15.24 36.81 -45.06
CA ALA A 10 14.63 35.76 -44.27
C ALA A 10 15.68 34.67 -44.00
N ALA A 11 15.78 34.22 -42.76
CA ALA A 11 16.26 32.89 -42.43
C ALA A 11 15.59 32.46 -41.12
N LEU A 12 14.52 31.68 -41.26
CA LEU A 12 13.95 30.87 -40.21
C LEU A 12 15.05 29.99 -39.60
N LEU A 13 15.23 30.06 -38.28
CA LEU A 13 15.79 28.97 -37.49
C LEU A 13 14.84 28.67 -36.34
N VAL A 14 13.75 27.97 -36.70
CA VAL A 14 12.94 27.22 -35.74
C VAL A 14 13.77 25.99 -35.37
N ALA A 15 14.53 26.07 -34.28
CA ALA A 15 15.17 24.93 -33.66
C ALA A 15 14.12 24.18 -32.82
N SER A 16 13.49 23.19 -33.44
CA SER A 16 12.62 22.22 -32.78
C SER A 16 13.43 21.33 -31.84
N LEU A 17 13.48 21.67 -30.55
CA LEU A 17 13.84 20.74 -29.48
C LEU A 17 12.66 19.80 -29.24
N SER A 18 12.54 18.76 -30.05
CA SER A 18 11.78 17.56 -29.67
C SER A 18 12.59 16.80 -28.62
N ALA A 19 12.61 17.33 -27.39
CA ALA A 19 12.86 16.50 -26.22
C ALA A 19 11.71 15.49 -26.19
N GLY A 20 12.03 14.21 -26.41
CA GLY A 20 11.08 13.14 -26.17
C GLY A 20 10.65 13.21 -24.71
N CYS A 21 9.50 13.84 -24.45
CA CYS A 21 8.79 13.78 -23.19
C CYS A 21 8.34 12.33 -23.01
N LYS A 22 9.26 11.46 -22.58
CA LYS A 22 8.88 10.17 -22.03
C LYS A 22 8.31 10.48 -20.66
N GLU A 23 6.99 10.40 -20.57
CA GLU A 23 6.25 10.60 -19.33
C GLU A 23 6.94 9.81 -18.20
N PRO A 24 7.17 10.42 -17.02
CA PRO A 24 7.75 9.70 -15.90
C PRO A 24 6.95 8.41 -15.64
N PRO A 25 7.62 7.29 -15.33
CA PRO A 25 6.92 6.06 -15.00
C PRO A 25 5.89 6.32 -13.90
N PRO A 26 4.69 5.71 -13.98
CA PRO A 26 3.65 5.94 -12.98
C PRO A 26 4.17 5.56 -11.59
N GLU A 27 4.01 6.48 -10.63
CA GLU A 27 4.45 6.26 -9.26
C GLU A 27 3.73 5.04 -8.65
N PRO A 28 4.44 4.20 -7.87
CA PRO A 28 3.81 3.07 -7.20
C PRO A 28 2.76 3.49 -6.19
N THR A 29 1.64 2.78 -6.18
CA THR A 29 0.62 2.91 -5.13
C THR A 29 1.17 2.54 -3.76
N GLU A 30 0.61 3.10 -2.69
CA GLU A 30 0.93 2.70 -1.31
C GLU A 30 0.82 1.18 -1.12
N ALA A 31 -0.23 0.58 -1.66
CA ALA A 31 -0.45 -0.86 -1.65
C ALA A 31 0.69 -1.65 -2.31
N ALA A 32 1.20 -1.16 -3.44
CA ALA A 32 2.34 -1.78 -4.12
C ALA A 32 3.62 -1.67 -3.29
N VAL A 33 3.86 -0.51 -2.66
CA VAL A 33 5.02 -0.29 -1.79
C VAL A 33 4.93 -1.16 -0.54
N ALA A 34 3.76 -1.25 0.08
CA ALA A 34 3.53 -2.09 1.26
C ALA A 34 3.73 -3.57 0.92
N LEU A 35 3.16 -4.06 -0.18
CA LEU A 35 3.35 -5.44 -0.63
C LEU A 35 4.81 -5.75 -0.98
N GLN A 36 5.54 -4.81 -1.58
CA GLN A 36 6.96 -4.97 -1.89
C GLN A 36 7.85 -5.03 -0.64
N LYS A 37 7.48 -4.31 0.42
CA LYS A 37 8.23 -4.23 1.68
C LYS A 37 7.78 -5.26 2.72
N ALA A 38 6.66 -5.93 2.50
CA ALA A 38 6.08 -6.87 3.44
C ALA A 38 7.01 -8.08 3.66
N ALA A 39 7.16 -8.48 4.92
CA ALA A 39 7.85 -9.72 5.24
C ALA A 39 7.00 -10.93 4.81
N PRO A 40 7.59 -12.13 4.64
CA PRO A 40 6.84 -13.34 4.32
C PRO A 40 5.70 -13.63 5.31
N GLU A 41 5.92 -13.33 6.59
CA GLU A 41 4.93 -13.44 7.66
C GLU A 41 3.86 -12.35 7.63
N ASP A 42 4.00 -11.29 6.84
CA ASP A 42 2.97 -10.25 6.68
C ASP A 42 2.04 -10.52 5.49
N VAL A 43 2.34 -11.55 4.69
CA VAL A 43 1.62 -11.86 3.45
C VAL A 43 1.03 -13.26 3.53
N PHE A 44 -0.22 -13.38 3.10
CA PHE A 44 -0.82 -14.67 2.84
C PHE A 44 -1.30 -14.72 1.39
N GLN A 45 -0.85 -15.73 0.65
CA GLN A 45 -1.37 -16.03 -0.68
C GLN A 45 -1.75 -17.50 -0.74
N GLY A 46 -3.04 -17.78 -0.97
CA GLY A 46 -3.53 -19.15 -0.95
C GLY A 46 -5.01 -19.25 -1.26
N MET A 47 -5.57 -20.44 -1.03
CA MET A 47 -6.99 -20.72 -1.22
C MET A 47 -7.70 -20.71 0.13
N LEU A 48 -8.74 -19.89 0.26
CA LEU A 48 -9.63 -19.85 1.42
C LEU A 48 -11.05 -20.12 0.95
N ASN A 49 -11.71 -21.12 1.53
CA ASN A 49 -13.07 -21.53 1.16
C ASN A 49 -13.28 -21.72 -0.35
N GLY A 50 -12.27 -22.25 -1.05
CA GLY A 50 -12.30 -22.48 -2.51
C GLY A 50 -12.05 -21.23 -3.38
N GLN A 51 -11.75 -20.07 -2.80
CA GLN A 51 -11.42 -18.85 -3.52
C GLN A 51 -9.94 -18.49 -3.37
N PRO A 52 -9.28 -17.99 -4.43
CA PRO A 52 -7.95 -17.43 -4.30
C PRO A 52 -8.02 -16.13 -3.49
N VAL A 53 -7.21 -16.06 -2.44
CA VAL A 53 -7.10 -14.90 -1.57
C VAL A 53 -5.64 -14.50 -1.44
N HIS A 54 -5.39 -13.21 -1.58
CA HIS A 54 -4.11 -12.58 -1.34
C HIS A 54 -4.32 -11.47 -0.31
N LEU A 55 -3.74 -11.66 0.87
CA LEU A 55 -3.81 -10.74 2.00
C LEU A 55 -2.43 -10.20 2.30
N VAL A 56 -2.38 -8.96 2.75
CA VAL A 56 -1.19 -8.31 3.28
C VAL A 56 -1.56 -7.57 4.55
N VAL A 57 -0.66 -7.59 5.54
CA VAL A 57 -0.80 -6.78 6.75
C VAL A 57 0.10 -5.56 6.65
N HIS A 58 -0.50 -4.40 6.86
CA HIS A 58 0.19 -3.13 6.83
C HIS A 58 -0.37 -2.23 7.94
N ASP A 59 0.52 -1.60 8.70
CA ASP A 59 0.18 -0.75 9.84
C ASP A 59 -0.90 -1.34 10.77
N CYS A 60 -0.75 -2.63 11.14
CA CYS A 60 -1.68 -3.34 12.01
C CYS A 60 -3.13 -3.40 11.48
N ALA A 61 -3.30 -3.42 10.16
CA ALA A 61 -4.56 -3.72 9.47
C ALA A 61 -4.32 -4.75 8.37
N VAL A 62 -5.31 -5.63 8.15
CA VAL A 62 -5.28 -6.62 7.07
C VAL A 62 -5.99 -6.04 5.86
N TYR A 63 -5.32 -6.13 4.72
CA TYR A 63 -5.82 -5.72 3.43
C TYR A 63 -5.91 -6.92 2.49
N ARG A 64 -6.98 -6.98 1.70
CA ARG A 64 -7.13 -7.94 0.61
C ARG A 64 -6.74 -7.28 -0.70
N ILE A 65 -5.86 -7.91 -1.46
CA ILE A 65 -5.52 -7.44 -2.81
C ILE A 65 -6.69 -7.75 -3.75
N VAL A 66 -7.27 -6.70 -4.34
CA VAL A 66 -8.42 -6.78 -5.25
C VAL A 66 -7.93 -6.82 -6.70
N SER A 67 -6.91 -6.04 -7.03
CA SER A 67 -6.31 -6.03 -8.36
C SER A 67 -4.82 -5.64 -8.29
N MET A 68 -4.04 -6.13 -9.25
CA MET A 68 -2.62 -5.82 -9.38
C MET A 68 -2.25 -5.69 -10.86
N GLN A 69 -1.74 -4.52 -11.24
CA GLN A 69 -1.28 -4.17 -12.58
C GLN A 69 0.06 -3.44 -12.48
N GLY A 70 1.16 -4.20 -12.50
CA GLY A 70 2.50 -3.64 -12.32
C GLY A 70 2.65 -2.95 -10.95
N THR A 71 2.90 -1.64 -10.95
CA THR A 71 3.05 -0.81 -9.74
C THR A 71 1.72 -0.27 -9.18
N GLN A 72 0.61 -0.58 -9.86
CA GLN A 72 -0.74 -0.21 -9.45
C GLN A 72 -1.40 -1.39 -8.76
N VAL A 73 -1.53 -1.31 -7.45
CA VAL A 73 -2.19 -2.33 -6.62
C VAL A 73 -3.41 -1.68 -5.98
N GLN A 74 -4.55 -2.34 -6.12
CA GLN A 74 -5.75 -1.98 -5.38
C GLN A 74 -5.96 -3.00 -4.27
N TRP A 75 -6.16 -2.49 -3.07
CA TRP A 75 -6.44 -3.28 -1.90
C TRP A 75 -7.67 -2.76 -1.17
N GLU A 76 -8.28 -3.61 -0.36
CA GLU A 76 -9.42 -3.28 0.47
C GLU A 76 -9.12 -3.67 1.90
N GLN A 77 -9.40 -2.79 2.86
CA GLN A 77 -9.21 -3.08 4.27
C GLN A 77 -10.31 -4.04 4.73
N VAL A 78 -9.93 -5.25 5.14
CA VAL A 78 -10.87 -6.30 5.60
C VAL A 78 -10.87 -6.46 7.11
N LEU A 79 -9.79 -6.04 7.79
CA LEU A 79 -9.71 -6.07 9.25
C LEU A 79 -8.84 -4.91 9.75
N ALA A 80 -9.34 -4.20 10.75
CA ALA A 80 -8.54 -3.31 11.59
C ALA A 80 -9.01 -3.43 13.05
N PRO A 81 -8.10 -3.48 14.03
CA PRO A 81 -8.46 -3.41 15.44
C PRO A 81 -9.19 -2.11 15.77
N LYS A 82 -9.99 -2.12 16.85
CA LYS A 82 -10.62 -0.89 17.34
C LYS A 82 -9.55 0.16 17.66
N PRO A 83 -9.71 1.40 17.18
CA PRO A 83 -8.75 2.46 17.45
C PRO A 83 -8.73 2.82 18.95
N TYR A 84 -7.54 3.08 19.49
CA TYR A 84 -7.36 3.47 20.90
C TYR A 84 -7.81 4.92 21.15
N TYR A 85 -7.59 5.80 20.16
CA TYR A 85 -7.98 7.21 20.12
C TYR A 85 -8.34 7.60 18.67
N PRO A 86 -9.03 8.74 18.44
CA PRO A 86 -9.38 9.18 17.09
C PRO A 86 -8.17 9.19 16.17
N GLY A 87 -8.23 8.41 15.10
CA GLY A 87 -7.16 8.32 14.10
C GLY A 87 -5.85 7.66 14.56
N ASN A 88 -5.82 6.91 15.68
CA ASN A 88 -4.63 6.18 16.14
C ASN A 88 -3.35 7.03 16.33
N ILE A 89 -3.49 8.36 16.47
CA ILE A 89 -2.42 9.37 16.38
C ILE A 89 -1.29 9.24 17.41
N LEU A 90 -1.52 8.53 18.51
CA LEU A 90 -0.54 8.28 19.57
C LEU A 90 -0.22 6.79 19.73
N THR A 91 -0.41 6.00 18.68
CA THR A 91 -0.10 4.57 18.67
C THR A 91 0.73 4.20 17.45
N SER A 92 1.66 3.27 17.61
CA SER A 92 2.42 2.67 16.51
C SER A 92 2.15 1.17 16.43
N CYS A 93 2.16 0.61 15.22
CA CYS A 93 2.14 -0.84 15.06
C CYS A 93 3.46 -1.42 15.57
N GLN A 94 3.39 -2.35 16.52
CA GLN A 94 4.55 -3.03 17.11
C GLN A 94 4.55 -4.52 16.80
N ARG A 95 3.38 -5.09 16.49
CA ARG A 95 3.25 -6.49 16.12
C ARG A 95 2.20 -6.65 15.03
N GLN A 96 2.59 -7.31 13.97
CA GLN A 96 1.69 -7.72 12.90
C GLN A 96 2.21 -9.02 12.29
N SER A 97 1.29 -9.92 11.91
CA SER A 97 1.60 -11.10 11.11
C SER A 97 0.32 -11.78 10.61
N LEU A 98 0.48 -12.61 9.59
CA LEU A 98 -0.47 -13.58 9.07
C LEU A 98 0.15 -14.98 9.17
N ALA A 99 -0.65 -15.93 9.61
CA ALA A 99 -0.32 -17.34 9.63
C ALA A 99 -1.41 -18.15 8.95
N ALA A 100 -1.02 -19.01 8.01
CA ALA A 100 -1.91 -20.02 7.46
C ALA A 100 -2.17 -21.10 8.51
N GLU A 101 -3.44 -21.46 8.70
CA GLU A 101 -3.88 -22.53 9.57
C GLU A 101 -4.72 -23.56 8.79
N ALA A 102 -4.89 -24.76 9.35
CA ALA A 102 -5.59 -25.86 8.70
C ALA A 102 -7.03 -25.53 8.24
N GLN A 103 -7.67 -24.52 8.83
CA GLN A 103 -9.04 -24.12 8.52
C GLN A 103 -9.17 -22.63 8.13
N GLY A 104 -8.07 -21.95 7.83
CA GLY A 104 -8.15 -20.53 7.49
C GLY A 104 -6.83 -19.79 7.64
N VAL A 105 -6.95 -18.51 7.96
CA VAL A 105 -5.82 -17.61 8.23
C VAL A 105 -6.03 -16.94 9.58
N THR A 106 -4.95 -16.78 10.32
CA THR A 106 -4.92 -16.07 11.59
C THR A 106 -4.06 -14.81 11.43
N ALA A 107 -4.54 -13.68 11.94
CA ALA A 107 -3.83 -12.42 11.99
C ALA A 107 -3.51 -12.07 13.45
N GLU A 108 -2.26 -11.74 13.76
CA GLU A 108 -1.90 -11.15 15.04
C GLU A 108 -1.64 -9.67 14.84
N LEU A 109 -2.34 -8.79 15.56
CA LEU A 109 -2.23 -7.34 15.41
C LEU A 109 -2.04 -6.70 16.78
N GLY A 110 -1.09 -5.77 16.90
CA GLY A 110 -0.76 -5.14 18.17
C GLY A 110 -0.20 -3.74 17.99
N ARG A 111 -0.96 -2.74 18.43
CA ARG A 111 -0.55 -1.34 18.48
C ARG A 111 -0.16 -0.97 19.90
N MET A 112 0.99 -0.33 20.06
CA MET A 112 1.44 0.20 21.35
C MET A 112 1.19 1.70 21.38
N ALA A 113 0.64 2.18 22.49
CA ALA A 113 0.56 3.61 22.76
C ALA A 113 1.96 4.15 23.07
N PHE A 114 2.32 5.31 22.51
CA PHE A 114 3.62 5.93 22.80
C PHE A 114 3.77 6.19 24.30
N GLY A 115 4.89 5.75 24.87
CA GLY A 115 5.18 5.89 26.30
C GLY A 115 4.63 4.78 27.21
N ALA A 116 3.93 3.77 26.67
CA ALA A 116 3.51 2.61 27.45
C ALA A 116 4.65 1.58 27.60
N GLY A 117 4.94 1.15 28.84
CA GLY A 117 6.03 0.23 29.17
C GLY A 117 5.73 -1.27 28.97
N GLY A 118 4.87 -1.64 28.00
CA GLY A 118 4.47 -3.03 27.75
C GLY A 118 3.77 -3.20 26.40
N CYS A 119 3.66 -4.44 25.88
CA CYS A 119 3.01 -4.66 24.58
C CYS A 119 1.51 -4.39 24.63
N CYS A 120 1.11 -3.69 23.57
CA CYS A 120 -0.18 -3.71 22.91
C CYS A 120 -1.34 -3.11 23.71
N ALA A 121 -1.52 -1.79 23.54
CA ALA A 121 -2.65 -1.03 24.08
C ALA A 121 -3.96 -1.37 23.35
N THR A 122 -3.89 -1.65 22.05
CA THR A 122 -4.97 -2.24 21.26
C THR A 122 -4.43 -3.33 20.35
N GLY A 123 -5.25 -4.33 20.06
CA GLY A 123 -4.81 -5.48 19.28
C GLY A 123 -5.62 -6.73 19.60
N GLY A 124 -5.14 -7.84 19.09
CA GLY A 124 -5.72 -9.16 19.31
C GLY A 124 -5.25 -10.17 18.28
N THR A 125 -5.67 -11.42 18.48
CA THR A 125 -5.53 -12.47 17.49
C THR A 125 -6.87 -12.69 16.81
N TYR A 126 -6.90 -12.59 15.49
CA TYR A 126 -8.11 -12.69 14.68
C TYR A 126 -8.01 -13.90 13.77
N ARG A 127 -9.12 -14.60 13.54
CA ARG A 127 -9.17 -15.72 12.62
C ARG A 127 -10.23 -15.49 11.55
N SER A 128 -9.91 -15.88 10.32
CA SER A 128 -10.82 -15.87 9.18
C SER A 128 -10.76 -17.18 8.41
N LYS A 129 -11.88 -17.60 7.84
CA LYS A 129 -11.99 -18.78 6.98
C LYS A 129 -12.09 -18.43 5.49
N ASP A 130 -12.42 -17.18 5.19
CA ASP A 130 -12.72 -16.64 3.85
C ASP A 130 -11.84 -15.44 3.48
N GLY A 131 -11.06 -14.90 4.42
CA GLY A 131 -10.24 -13.70 4.26
C GLY A 131 -11.01 -12.38 4.32
N LEU A 132 -12.32 -12.43 4.59
CA LEU A 132 -13.22 -11.27 4.61
C LEU A 132 -13.86 -11.08 5.98
N THR A 133 -14.34 -12.18 6.56
CA THR A 133 -15.00 -12.20 7.85
C THR A 133 -13.99 -12.61 8.92
N TRP A 134 -13.78 -11.74 9.91
CA TRP A 134 -12.79 -11.95 10.96
C TRP A 134 -13.44 -12.04 12.33
N THR A 135 -13.03 -13.03 13.10
CA THR A 135 -13.45 -13.22 14.49
C THR A 135 -12.26 -13.04 15.42
N GLN A 136 -12.39 -12.17 16.41
CA GLN A 136 -11.37 -12.05 17.45
C GLN A 136 -11.40 -13.29 18.35
N THR A 137 -10.23 -13.87 18.59
CA THR A 137 -10.03 -15.11 19.36
C THR A 137 -9.23 -14.88 20.65
N ARG A 138 -8.42 -13.81 20.70
CA ARG A 138 -7.65 -13.39 21.86
C ARG A 138 -7.54 -11.87 21.89
#